data_AF-A0A1F8EHL8-F1
#
_entry.id   AF-A0A1F8EHL8-F1
#
_cell.length_a   1.000
_cell.length_b   1.000
_cell.length_c   1.000
_cell.angle_alpha   90.00
_cell.angle_beta   90.00
_cell.angle_gamma   90.00
#
_symmetry.space_group_name_H-M   'P 1'
#
loop_
_entity.id
_entity.type
_entity.pdbx_description
1 polymer ?
#
loop_
_entity_poly.entity_id
_entity_poly.type
_entity_poly.pdbx_seq_one_letter_code
_entity_poly.pdbx_strand_id
1 'polypeptide(L)'
;MKTIFYPGLGETRKNYQSLSKHLIIADINWNTIKATSSKGCDTVVSFSLGAVFSLDAALKRKLRKLILCSPTPFESLGTHKAEQVIFIIGEKEKFLQKVFKPLCKKNVKMIIVPKGNHGITKSYEKILLQNI
;
A
#
# COMPACT_ATOMS: atom_id res chain seq x y z
N MET A 1 -7.86 6.04 -14.95
CA MET A 1 -6.90 5.48 -14.00
C MET A 1 -7.68 4.72 -12.94
N LYS A 2 -7.41 3.43 -12.73
CA LYS A 2 -8.13 2.63 -11.73
C LYS A 2 -7.18 2.23 -10.62
N THR A 3 -7.57 2.51 -9.39
CA THR A 3 -6.78 2.25 -8.19
C THR A 3 -7.55 1.37 -7.23
N ILE A 4 -6.90 0.30 -6.77
CA ILE A 4 -7.44 -0.59 -5.74
C ILE A 4 -6.62 -0.45 -4.45
N PHE A 5 -7.28 -0.56 -3.31
CA PHE A 5 -6.70 -0.52 -1.98
C PHE A 5 -6.95 -1.83 -1.26
N TYR A 6 -5.88 -2.51 -0.86
CA TYR A 6 -5.93 -3.71 -0.01
C TYR A 6 -5.80 -3.32 1.47
N PRO A 7 -6.88 -3.41 2.26
CA PRO A 7 -6.85 -3.05 3.69
C PRO A 7 -6.02 -4.03 4.53
N GLY A 8 -5.75 -3.65 5.79
CA GLY A 8 -5.06 -4.49 6.76
C GLY A 8 -5.94 -5.61 7.33
N LEU A 9 -5.35 -6.43 8.21
CA LEU A 9 -6.06 -7.53 8.88
C LEU A 9 -7.20 -6.97 9.75
N GLY A 10 -8.40 -7.55 9.60
CA GLY A 10 -9.59 -7.14 10.36
C GLY A 10 -10.23 -5.83 9.90
N GLU A 11 -9.65 -5.16 8.88
CA GLU A 11 -10.21 -3.94 8.33
C GLU A 11 -11.10 -4.21 7.12
N THR A 12 -12.10 -3.35 6.94
CA THR A 12 -13.12 -3.48 5.92
C THR A 12 -13.35 -2.16 5.20
N ARG A 13 -14.15 -2.17 4.14
CA ARG A 13 -14.60 -0.94 3.46
C ARG A 13 -15.19 0.11 4.40
N LYS A 14 -15.83 -0.31 5.50
CA LYS A 14 -16.40 0.62 6.50
C LYS A 14 -15.34 1.44 7.23
N ASN A 15 -14.13 0.92 7.39
CA ASN A 15 -13.01 1.65 8.00
C ASN A 15 -12.47 2.75 7.06
N TYR A 16 -12.75 2.63 5.76
CA TYR A 16 -12.17 3.44 4.69
C TYR A 16 -13.21 4.18 3.84
N GLN A 17 -14.30 4.62 4.45
CA GLN A 17 -15.41 5.29 3.74
C GLN A 17 -14.94 6.49 2.91
N SER A 18 -14.04 7.31 3.46
CA SER A 18 -13.51 8.47 2.76
C SER A 18 -12.67 8.07 1.54
N LEU A 19 -11.74 7.13 1.69
CA LEU A 19 -10.97 6.56 0.58
C LEU A 19 -11.85 5.87 -0.47
N SER A 20 -12.97 5.27 -0.08
CA SER A 20 -13.86 4.55 -0.99
C SER A 20 -14.53 5.44 -2.05
N LYS A 21 -14.47 6.77 -1.88
CA LYS A 21 -14.88 7.76 -2.89
C LYS A 21 -13.89 7.88 -4.04
N HIS A 22 -12.64 7.47 -3.82
CA HIS A 22 -11.53 7.62 -4.75
C HIS A 22 -10.94 6.28 -5.21
N LEU A 23 -11.08 5.24 -4.38
CA LEU A 23 -10.41 3.96 -4.51
C LEU A 23 -11.42 2.81 -4.45
N ILE A 24 -11.13 1.74 -5.19
CA ILE A 24 -11.79 0.45 -4.99
C ILE A 24 -11.22 -0.15 -3.70
N ILE A 25 -12.01 -0.21 -2.64
CA ILE A 25 -11.58 -0.90 -1.41
C ILE A 25 -11.81 -2.39 -1.60
N ALA A 26 -10.73 -3.18 -1.55
CA ALA A 26 -10.81 -4.61 -1.71
C ALA A 26 -11.45 -5.26 -0.47
N ASP A 27 -12.32 -6.22 -0.70
CA ASP A 27 -12.76 -7.17 0.31
C ASP A 27 -11.72 -8.30 0.38
N ILE A 28 -11.29 -8.65 1.60
CA ILE A 28 -10.27 -9.67 1.84
C ILE A 28 -10.86 -10.76 2.74
N ASN A 29 -10.77 -12.01 2.27
CA ASN A 29 -11.00 -13.20 3.08
C ASN A 29 -9.64 -13.75 3.55
N TRP A 30 -9.28 -13.41 4.78
CA TRP A 30 -8.03 -13.80 5.43
C TRP A 30 -7.93 -15.31 5.74
N ASN A 31 -9.05 -16.03 5.83
CA ASN A 31 -9.02 -17.49 6.03
C ASN A 31 -8.59 -18.23 4.76
N THR A 32 -8.86 -17.66 3.58
CA THR A 32 -8.52 -18.26 2.28
C THR A 32 -7.39 -17.53 1.54
N ILE A 33 -6.91 -16.41 2.10
CA ILE A 33 -5.96 -15.49 1.46
C ILE A 33 -6.44 -15.10 0.05
N LYS A 34 -7.72 -14.79 -0.08
CA LYS A 34 -8.34 -14.29 -1.31
C LYS A 34 -8.81 -12.86 -1.12
N ALA A 35 -8.65 -12.04 -2.14
CA ALA A 35 -9.09 -10.65 -2.13
C ALA A 35 -9.75 -10.26 -3.45
N THR A 36 -10.47 -9.14 -3.46
CA THR A 36 -10.95 -8.50 -4.69
C THR A 36 -9.80 -8.37 -5.70
N SER A 37 -10.06 -8.78 -6.95
CA SER A 37 -9.04 -8.77 -7.99
C SER A 37 -8.59 -7.36 -8.33
N SER A 38 -7.28 -7.15 -8.44
CA SER A 38 -6.71 -5.90 -8.96
C SER A 38 -6.69 -5.84 -10.50
N LYS A 39 -7.26 -6.82 -11.22
CA LYS A 39 -7.25 -6.86 -12.69
C LYS A 39 -7.85 -5.57 -13.25
N GLY A 40 -7.12 -4.93 -14.17
CA GLY A 40 -7.51 -3.65 -14.77
C GLY A 40 -7.21 -2.40 -13.92
N CYS A 41 -6.57 -2.54 -12.75
CA CYS A 41 -6.06 -1.41 -11.96
C CYS A 41 -4.59 -1.15 -12.30
N ASP A 42 -4.26 0.07 -12.74
CA ASP A 42 -2.88 0.48 -13.03
C ASP A 42 -2.09 0.83 -11.75
N THR A 43 -2.81 1.12 -10.67
CA THR A 43 -2.25 1.50 -9.37
C THR A 43 -2.80 0.57 -8.30
N VAL A 44 -1.92 0.06 -7.45
CA VAL A 44 -2.29 -0.80 -6.32
C VAL A 44 -1.76 -0.17 -5.05
N VAL A 45 -2.63 -0.01 -4.07
CA VAL A 45 -2.33 0.51 -2.75
C VAL A 45 -2.61 -0.59 -1.73
N SER A 46 -1.85 -0.63 -0.64
CA SER A 46 -2.15 -1.54 0.47
C SER A 46 -1.79 -0.93 1.81
N PHE A 47 -2.49 -1.32 2.87
CA PHE A 47 -2.12 -1.01 4.24
C PHE A 47 -1.72 -2.25 5.03
N SER A 48 -0.64 -2.17 5.82
CA SER A 48 -0.22 -3.21 6.75
C SER A 48 -0.13 -4.59 6.06
N LEU A 49 -0.87 -5.60 6.55
CA LEU A 49 -0.86 -6.95 5.98
C LEU A 49 -1.45 -7.04 4.57
N GLY A 50 -2.23 -6.05 4.12
CA GLY A 50 -2.71 -5.94 2.74
C GLY A 50 -1.56 -5.89 1.72
N ALA A 51 -0.33 -5.57 2.17
CA ALA A 51 0.87 -5.57 1.35
C ALA A 51 1.10 -6.89 0.62
N VAL A 52 0.74 -8.03 1.23
CA VAL A 52 0.86 -9.36 0.61
C VAL A 52 0.18 -9.41 -0.77
N PHE A 53 -1.03 -8.88 -0.89
CA PHE A 53 -1.79 -8.88 -2.14
C PHE A 53 -1.21 -7.91 -3.17
N SER A 54 -0.74 -6.74 -2.72
CA SER A 54 -0.16 -5.74 -3.60
C SER A 54 1.19 -6.16 -4.18
N LEU A 55 2.02 -6.83 -3.39
CA LEU A 55 3.30 -7.40 -3.81
C LEU A 55 3.07 -8.54 -4.80
N ASP A 56 2.14 -9.46 -4.52
CA ASP A 56 1.76 -10.52 -5.45
C ASP A 56 1.30 -9.94 -6.81
N ALA A 57 0.47 -8.89 -6.79
CA ALA A 57 0.06 -8.19 -8.00
C ALA A 57 1.26 -7.59 -8.75
N ALA A 58 2.18 -6.94 -8.03
CA ALA A 58 3.36 -6.31 -8.62
C ALA A 58 4.37 -7.32 -9.19
N LEU A 59 4.44 -8.54 -8.66
CA LEU A 59 5.28 -9.61 -9.20
C LEU A 59 4.67 -10.20 -10.49
N LYS A 60 3.35 -10.31 -10.57
CA LYS A 60 2.67 -10.98 -11.69
C LYS A 60 2.49 -10.08 -12.91
N ARG A 61 2.15 -8.80 -12.74
CA ARG A 61 1.80 -7.91 -13.86
C ARG A 61 2.39 -6.51 -13.72
N LYS A 62 2.53 -5.82 -14.85
CA LYS A 62 2.99 -4.43 -14.89
C LYS A 62 2.02 -3.51 -14.14
N LEU A 63 2.54 -2.67 -13.27
CA LEU A 63 1.80 -1.61 -12.58
C LEU A 63 2.45 -0.27 -12.91
N ARG A 64 1.65 0.79 -13.04
CA ARG A 64 2.17 2.16 -13.10
C ARG A 64 2.69 2.57 -11.72
N LYS A 65 1.92 2.29 -10.66
CA LYS A 65 2.30 2.62 -9.28
C LYS A 65 1.95 1.48 -8.31
N LEU A 66 2.86 1.20 -7.39
CA LEU A 66 2.65 0.39 -6.20
C LEU A 66 2.84 1.29 -4.97
N ILE A 67 1.81 1.45 -4.14
CA ILE A 67 1.89 2.27 -2.92
C ILE A 67 1.70 1.37 -1.71
N LEU A 68 2.74 1.28 -0.89
CA LEU A 68 2.79 0.44 0.31
C LEU A 68 2.68 1.33 1.55
N CYS A 69 1.49 1.37 2.14
CA CYS A 69 1.18 2.16 3.32
C CYS A 69 1.49 1.35 4.59
N SER A 70 2.52 1.73 5.33
CA SER A 70 2.96 1.08 6.57
C SER A 70 2.93 -0.45 6.46
N PRO A 71 3.55 -1.04 5.42
CA PRO A 71 3.38 -2.46 5.12
C PRO A 71 4.02 -3.32 6.21
N THR A 72 3.51 -4.54 6.38
CA THR A 72 4.20 -5.57 7.18
C THR A 72 5.65 -5.72 6.68
N PRO A 73 6.66 -5.83 7.58
CA PRO A 73 8.06 -5.93 7.20
C PRO A 73 8.35 -7.07 6.19
N PHE A 74 9.20 -6.78 5.20
CA PHE A 74 9.73 -7.77 4.26
C PHE A 74 11.12 -7.37 3.79
N GLU A 75 11.90 -8.32 3.30
CA GLU A 75 13.33 -8.12 2.98
C GLU A 75 13.58 -7.56 1.58
N SER A 76 12.71 -7.85 0.62
CA SER A 76 12.90 -7.48 -0.78
C SER A 76 11.57 -7.24 -1.51
N LEU A 77 11.58 -6.31 -2.46
CA LEU A 77 10.47 -6.11 -3.42
C LEU A 77 10.45 -7.17 -4.55
N GLY A 78 11.47 -8.04 -4.61
CA GLY A 78 11.65 -9.02 -5.68
C GLY A 78 11.82 -8.36 -7.05
N THR A 79 11.64 -9.15 -8.12
CA THR A 79 11.59 -8.65 -9.50
C THR A 79 10.21 -8.07 -9.82
N HIS A 80 9.80 -7.04 -9.07
CA HIS A 80 8.52 -6.38 -9.28
C HIS A 80 8.46 -5.70 -10.66
N LYS A 81 7.25 -5.59 -11.20
CA LYS A 81 6.94 -4.99 -12.50
C LYS A 81 6.27 -3.61 -12.37
N ALA A 82 6.31 -3.02 -11.18
CA ALA A 82 5.84 -1.65 -10.95
C ALA A 82 6.83 -0.61 -11.47
N GLU A 83 6.36 0.35 -12.27
CA GLU A 83 7.16 1.46 -12.79
C GLU A 83 7.64 2.37 -11.65
N GLN A 84 6.77 2.63 -10.68
CA GLN A 84 7.09 3.37 -9.46
C GLN A 84 6.59 2.64 -8.21
N VAL A 85 7.39 2.66 -7.15
CA VAL A 85 7.02 2.18 -5.82
C VAL A 85 7.11 3.33 -4.82
N ILE A 86 6.10 3.44 -3.95
CA ILE A 86 6.03 4.47 -2.91
C ILE A 86 5.75 3.78 -1.59
N PHE A 87 6.69 3.83 -0.66
CA PHE A 87 6.40 3.59 0.75
C PHE A 87 5.80 4.85 1.36
N ILE A 88 4.65 4.74 2.01
CA ILE A 88 4.14 5.79 2.90
C ILE A 88 4.23 5.22 4.31
N ILE A 89 4.93 5.89 5.22
CA ILE A 89 5.22 5.36 6.57
C ILE A 89 5.02 6.47 7.59
N GLY A 90 4.40 6.16 8.72
CA GLY A 90 4.27 7.08 9.84
C GLY A 90 5.62 7.46 10.44
N GLU A 91 5.80 8.72 10.81
CA GLU A 91 7.03 9.21 11.44
C GLU A 91 7.42 8.41 12.70
N LYS A 92 6.44 7.93 13.46
CA LYS A 92 6.65 7.13 14.68
C LYS A 92 7.04 5.69 14.40
N GLU A 93 6.89 5.20 13.16
CA GLU A 93 7.22 3.84 12.75
C GLU A 93 8.71 3.71 12.38
N LYS A 94 9.60 4.09 13.31
CA LYS A 94 11.06 4.14 13.09
C LYS A 94 11.64 2.81 12.64
N PHE A 95 11.10 1.70 13.15
CA PHE A 95 11.48 0.36 12.75
C PHE A 95 11.21 0.11 11.25
N LEU A 96 10.01 0.40 10.75
CA LEU A 96 9.67 0.24 9.33
C LEU A 96 10.51 1.15 8.44
N GLN A 97 10.78 2.37 8.87
CA GLN A 97 11.67 3.29 8.16
C GLN A 97 13.07 2.68 7.99
N LYS A 98 13.63 2.08 9.06
CA LYS A 98 14.94 1.41 9.00
C LYS A 98 14.93 0.22 8.05
N VAL A 99 13.86 -0.59 8.06
CA VAL A 99 13.72 -1.77 7.20
C VAL A 99 13.63 -1.39 5.72
N PHE A 100 12.82 -0.38 5.37
CA PHE A 100 12.51 -0.08 3.97
C PHE A 100 13.40 0.99 3.34
N LYS A 101 14.14 1.78 4.13
CA LYS A 101 15.05 2.81 3.60
C LYS A 101 16.12 2.21 2.65
N PRO A 102 16.73 1.04 2.92
CA PRO A 102 17.64 0.39 1.98
C PRO A 102 17.00 -0.02 0.63
N LEU A 103 15.67 -0.19 0.60
CA LEU A 103 14.94 -0.54 -0.63
C LEU A 103 14.64 0.69 -1.50
N CYS A 104 14.83 1.91 -0.99
CA CYS A 104 14.55 3.16 -1.70
C CYS A 104 15.66 3.49 -2.72
N LYS A 105 15.52 2.95 -3.93
CA LYS A 105 16.41 3.18 -5.10
C LYS A 105 15.68 4.00 -6.18
N LYS A 106 16.24 4.10 -7.40
CA LYS A 106 15.82 5.05 -8.46
C LYS A 106 14.30 5.22 -8.66
N ASN A 107 13.51 4.15 -8.64
CA ASN A 107 12.05 4.19 -8.82
C ASN A 107 11.25 3.88 -7.54
N VAL A 108 11.90 3.83 -6.39
CA VAL A 108 11.32 3.49 -5.09
C VAL A 108 11.56 4.65 -4.13
N LYS A 109 10.50 5.32 -3.70
CA LYS A 109 10.59 6.44 -2.74
C LYS A 109 9.88 6.11 -1.44
N MET A 110 10.32 6.75 -0.37
CA MET A 110 9.64 6.71 0.93
C MET A 110 9.14 8.11 1.28
N ILE A 111 7.89 8.19 1.70
CA ILE A 111 7.23 9.40 2.19
C ILE A 111 6.92 9.17 3.66
N ILE A 112 7.39 10.10 4.50
CA ILE A 112 7.14 10.07 5.94
C ILE A 112 5.91 10.94 6.24
N VAL A 113 4.93 10.37 6.94
CA VAL A 113 3.75 11.09 7.43
C VAL A 113 4.09 11.72 8.79
N PRO A 114 4.17 13.05 8.90
CA PRO A 114 4.51 13.72 10.16
C PRO A 114 3.55 13.34 11.28
N LYS A 115 4.08 13.06 12.48
CA LYS A 115 3.37 12.56 13.67
C LYS A 115 2.58 11.25 13.45
N GLY A 116 2.68 10.63 12.28
CA GLY A 116 1.94 9.43 11.90
C GLY A 116 2.37 8.21 12.71
N ASN A 117 1.39 7.42 13.13
CA ASN A 117 1.52 6.10 13.73
C ASN A 117 1.07 5.01 12.72
N HIS A 118 0.99 3.76 13.19
CA HIS A 118 0.46 2.66 12.39
C HIS A 118 -1.06 2.81 12.20
N GLY A 119 -1.46 3.56 11.18
CA GLY A 119 -2.86 3.79 10.85
C GLY A 119 -3.05 4.88 9.79
N ILE A 120 -4.09 4.72 8.98
CA ILE A 120 -4.46 5.70 7.95
C ILE A 120 -5.26 6.84 8.59
N THR A 121 -4.55 7.77 9.21
CA THR A 121 -5.13 9.01 9.75
C THR A 121 -5.50 10.00 8.63
N LYS A 122 -6.21 11.09 8.95
CA LYS A 122 -6.57 12.12 7.94
C LYS A 122 -5.36 12.72 7.20
N SER A 123 -4.25 12.96 7.90
CA SER A 123 -3.02 13.47 7.27
C SER A 123 -2.39 12.42 6.37
N TYR A 124 -2.44 11.16 6.79
CA TYR A 124 -2.00 10.02 6.00
C TYR A 124 -2.82 9.90 4.71
N GLU A 125 -4.15 9.91 4.84
CA GLU A 125 -5.08 9.85 3.71
C GLU A 125 -4.83 10.98 2.71
N LYS A 126 -4.62 12.21 3.19
CA LYS A 126 -4.27 13.34 2.33
C LYS A 126 -3.00 13.08 1.52
N ILE A 127 -1.95 12.58 2.16
CA ILE A 127 -0.68 12.24 1.49
C ILE A 127 -0.87 11.11 0.49
N LEU A 128 -1.65 10.08 0.85
CA LEU A 128 -1.97 8.96 -0.03
C LEU A 128 -2.70 9.47 -1.30
N LEU A 129 -3.78 10.24 -1.14
CA LEU A 129 -4.57 10.78 -2.25
C LEU A 129 -3.75 11.67 -3.19
N GLN A 130 -2.77 12.41 -2.68
CA GLN A 130 -1.85 13.22 -3.49
C GLN A 130 -0.87 12.37 -4.34
N ASN A 131 -0.68 11.10 -4.00
CA ASN A 131 0.31 10.22 -4.66
C ASN A 131 -0.31 9.15 -5.56
N ILE A 132 -1.64 9.02 -5.59
CA ILE A 132 -2.36 8.08 -6.47
C ILE A 132 -2.25 8.52 -7.94
#